data_AF-A0A9E3STR0-F1
#
_entry.id   AF-A0A9E3STR0-F1
#
_cell.length_a   1.000
_cell.length_b   1.000
_cell.length_c   1.000
_cell.angle_alpha   90.00
_cell.angle_beta   90.00
_cell.angle_gamma   90.00
#
_symmetry.space_group_name_H-M   'P 1'
#
loop_
_entity.id
_entity.type
_entity.pdbx_description
1 polymer ?
#
loop_
_entity_poly.entity_id
_entity_poly.type
_entity_poly.pdbx_seq_one_letter_code
_entity_poly.pdbx_strand_id
1 'polypeptide(L)'
;MRIQLVIGAALVGMIIILIVGQALLQPDLPLIMDAAFSLSTITPNADGDADVTTFSYSLSRNARVSLTFDATDGASYIFRQDEARIADDYRVDFSGVVDGYLNDGEVIDGAVLRRLIPDGDYTWYLAATGEGGEQDARSGSLTVRDADAPLPRITTFSIWPDVFTPNQDGINDRTEINIYLEKDADLQVYLLGEDSTKIYVAEREESRDPGEAGRHRYDYEGGVDLDADPPPDGDYTVVAQAQDAEGQVIQRTGRLTIRDGGKPLAEIVPQNVGVDVVFAVQPYDERYFTAADAPGDLIAPPDDVQDDAANTIQMPLGDMLVFKLTVENYGKAPIRTSGPPPGTVYQQAQRAATFNAFDEAGAWRVGIDCSTAATDYPWRWALGTDSDLVEEFDPYSGNTYHYLPAGQRVEVWGAVRMTEIQALNPQNCWAGLIHEFVEVSIWNTNVGSREIFLIDPNAAAMRSGGD
;
A
#
# COMPACT_ATOMS: atom_id res chain seq x y z
N MET A 1 -92.47 -5.11 -24.65
CA MET A 1 -91.60 -5.62 -25.74
C MET A 1 -90.61 -4.58 -26.27
N ARG A 2 -91.01 -3.33 -26.56
CA ARG A 2 -90.08 -2.31 -27.13
C ARG A 2 -88.94 -1.85 -26.20
N ILE A 3 -89.18 -1.73 -24.89
CA ILE A 3 -88.15 -1.28 -23.92
C ILE A 3 -87.02 -2.32 -23.74
N GLN A 4 -87.35 -3.62 -23.73
CA GLN A 4 -86.34 -4.67 -23.60
C GLN A 4 -85.43 -4.80 -24.84
N LEU A 5 -85.95 -4.50 -26.03
CA LEU A 5 -85.16 -4.43 -27.27
C LEU A 5 -84.17 -3.26 -27.27
N VAL A 6 -84.58 -2.10 -26.74
CA VAL A 6 -83.69 -0.91 -26.64
C VAL A 6 -82.60 -1.14 -25.60
N ILE A 7 -82.93 -1.73 -24.44
CA ILE A 7 -81.95 -2.07 -23.41
C ILE A 7 -80.95 -3.12 -23.93
N GLY A 8 -81.43 -4.15 -24.65
CA GLY A 8 -80.57 -5.15 -25.26
C GLY A 8 -79.61 -4.56 -26.30
N ALA A 9 -80.09 -3.67 -27.17
CA ALA A 9 -79.25 -3.00 -28.16
C ALA A 9 -78.20 -2.07 -27.52
N ALA A 10 -78.55 -1.34 -26.46
CA ALA A 10 -77.62 -0.48 -25.73
C ALA A 10 -76.52 -1.29 -25.00
N LEU A 11 -76.87 -2.43 -24.40
CA LEU A 11 -75.90 -3.34 -23.79
C LEU A 11 -74.92 -3.92 -24.80
N VAL A 12 -75.42 -4.37 -25.96
CA VAL A 12 -74.55 -4.88 -27.04
C VAL A 12 -73.63 -3.78 -27.56
N GLY A 13 -74.14 -2.55 -27.77
CA GLY A 13 -73.33 -1.41 -28.15
C GLY A 13 -72.23 -1.08 -27.13
N MET A 14 -72.55 -1.10 -25.84
CA MET A 14 -71.57 -0.86 -24.76
C MET A 14 -70.52 -1.97 -24.68
N ILE A 15 -70.90 -3.23 -24.85
CA ILE A 15 -69.96 -4.36 -24.89
C ILE A 15 -69.02 -4.22 -26.08
N ILE A 16 -69.52 -3.84 -27.26
CA ILE A 16 -68.67 -3.63 -28.44
C ILE A 16 -67.71 -2.46 -28.22
N ILE A 17 -68.16 -1.35 -27.63
CA ILE A 17 -67.29 -0.21 -27.30
C ILE A 17 -66.23 -0.60 -26.27
N LEU A 18 -66.57 -1.43 -25.28
CA LEU A 18 -65.61 -1.92 -24.29
C LEU A 18 -64.60 -2.88 -24.92
N ILE A 19 -65.03 -3.80 -25.79
CA ILE A 19 -64.12 -4.72 -26.49
C ILE A 19 -63.20 -3.96 -27.44
N VAL A 20 -63.74 -3.05 -28.25
CA VAL A 20 -62.95 -2.22 -29.18
C VAL A 20 -62.05 -1.25 -28.41
N GLY A 21 -62.55 -0.66 -27.33
CA GLY A 21 -61.76 0.21 -26.44
C GLY A 21 -60.63 -0.55 -25.76
N GLN A 22 -60.88 -1.76 -25.28
CA GLN A 22 -59.85 -2.62 -24.69
C GLN A 22 -58.81 -3.07 -25.72
N ALA A 23 -59.23 -3.44 -26.93
CA ALA A 23 -58.33 -3.81 -28.02
C ALA A 23 -57.47 -2.62 -28.53
N LEU A 24 -57.99 -1.39 -28.46
CA LEU A 24 -57.25 -0.18 -28.82
C LEU A 24 -56.33 0.32 -27.70
N LEU A 25 -56.68 0.09 -26.42
CA LEU A 25 -55.90 0.51 -25.26
C LEU A 25 -54.83 -0.52 -24.85
N GLN A 26 -55.02 -1.80 -25.18
CA GLN A 26 -54.09 -2.90 -24.91
C GLN A 26 -54.00 -3.83 -26.14
N PRO A 27 -53.32 -3.40 -27.22
CA PRO A 27 -53.05 -4.30 -28.33
C PRO A 27 -52.23 -5.50 -27.87
N ASP A 28 -52.58 -6.70 -28.37
CA ASP A 28 -51.87 -7.95 -28.10
C ASP A 28 -50.54 -7.96 -28.87
N LEU A 29 -49.57 -7.22 -28.33
CA LEU A 29 -48.23 -7.09 -28.90
C LEU A 29 -47.32 -8.22 -28.42
N PRO A 30 -46.47 -8.79 -29.31
CA PRO A 30 -45.44 -9.71 -28.89
C PRO A 30 -44.51 -9.05 -27.87
N LEU A 31 -43.93 -9.83 -26.98
CA LEU A 31 -43.05 -9.30 -25.94
C LEU A 31 -41.80 -8.67 -26.57
N ILE A 32 -41.25 -9.31 -27.61
CA ILE A 32 -40.15 -8.79 -28.42
C ILE A 32 -40.72 -8.31 -29.77
N MET A 33 -40.67 -7.01 -30.02
CA MET A 33 -41.21 -6.41 -31.24
C MET A 33 -40.28 -6.59 -32.44
N ASP A 34 -38.99 -6.37 -32.23
CA ASP A 34 -37.92 -6.53 -33.22
C ASP A 34 -36.63 -6.90 -32.51
N ALA A 35 -35.73 -7.60 -33.21
CA ALA A 35 -34.40 -7.93 -32.73
C ALA A 35 -33.49 -8.26 -33.92
N ALA A 36 -32.36 -7.56 -34.05
CA ALA A 36 -31.41 -7.80 -35.12
C ALA A 36 -30.01 -7.21 -34.81
N PHE A 37 -28.99 -7.79 -35.45
CA PHE A 37 -27.70 -7.14 -35.60
C PHE A 37 -27.69 -6.21 -36.81
N SER A 38 -26.95 -5.11 -36.71
CA SER A 38 -26.67 -4.23 -37.85
C SER A 38 -25.77 -4.89 -38.91
N LEU A 39 -24.89 -5.80 -38.48
CA LEU A 39 -24.02 -6.61 -39.34
C LEU A 39 -24.19 -8.09 -38.96
N SER A 40 -24.30 -8.95 -39.97
CA SER A 40 -24.34 -10.41 -39.77
C SER A 40 -22.96 -11.04 -39.75
N THR A 41 -21.91 -10.27 -40.02
CA THR A 41 -20.50 -10.69 -39.98
C THR A 41 -19.68 -9.66 -39.23
N ILE A 42 -18.79 -10.11 -38.34
CA ILE A 42 -17.77 -9.30 -37.68
C ILE A 42 -16.39 -9.95 -37.81
N THR A 43 -15.35 -9.12 -37.77
CA THR A 43 -13.94 -9.51 -37.79
C THR A 43 -13.19 -8.92 -36.59
N PRO A 44 -13.39 -9.46 -35.38
CA PRO A 44 -12.94 -8.82 -34.13
C PRO A 44 -11.44 -9.02 -33.91
N ASN A 45 -10.64 -8.13 -34.49
CA ASN A 45 -9.18 -8.13 -34.44
C ASN A 45 -8.58 -6.74 -34.13
N ALA A 46 -9.46 -5.79 -33.78
CA ALA A 46 -9.17 -4.41 -33.45
C ALA A 46 -8.44 -3.60 -34.54
N ASP A 47 -8.62 -3.96 -35.82
CA ASP A 47 -8.08 -3.20 -36.95
C ASP A 47 -8.92 -1.98 -37.34
N GLY A 48 -10.10 -1.83 -36.74
CA GLY A 48 -11.07 -0.75 -36.96
C GLY A 48 -12.14 -1.08 -38.00
N ASP A 49 -12.05 -2.22 -38.68
CA ASP A 49 -12.95 -2.65 -39.74
C ASP A 49 -13.82 -3.84 -39.28
N ALA A 50 -15.12 -3.60 -39.11
CA ALA A 50 -16.11 -4.62 -38.74
C ALA A 50 -15.80 -5.41 -37.44
N ASP A 51 -15.01 -4.85 -36.53
CA ASP A 51 -14.74 -5.42 -35.20
C ASP A 51 -15.98 -5.57 -34.33
N VAL A 52 -16.93 -4.66 -34.51
CA VAL A 52 -18.09 -4.48 -33.63
C VAL A 52 -19.36 -4.39 -34.46
N THR A 53 -20.43 -5.01 -33.98
CA THR A 53 -21.79 -4.84 -34.51
C THR A 53 -22.75 -4.40 -33.42
N THR A 54 -23.80 -3.66 -33.77
CA THR A 54 -24.81 -3.22 -32.80
C THR A 54 -26.00 -4.18 -32.84
N PHE A 55 -26.31 -4.81 -31.71
CA PHE A 55 -27.55 -5.53 -31.50
C PHE A 55 -28.64 -4.56 -31.03
N SER A 56 -29.73 -4.47 -31.78
CA SER A 56 -30.90 -3.68 -31.42
C SER A 56 -32.10 -4.57 -31.16
N TYR A 57 -32.89 -4.28 -30.12
CA TYR A 57 -34.16 -4.95 -29.87
C TYR A 57 -35.16 -4.03 -29.17
N SER A 58 -36.45 -4.29 -29.35
CA SER A 58 -37.54 -3.49 -28.77
C SER A 58 -38.46 -4.37 -27.94
N LEU A 59 -38.74 -3.94 -26.70
CA LEU A 59 -39.64 -4.64 -25.78
C LEU A 59 -40.97 -3.90 -25.64
N SER A 60 -42.08 -4.62 -25.74
CA SER A 60 -43.41 -4.03 -25.53
C SER A 60 -43.80 -3.93 -24.05
N ARG A 61 -43.13 -4.68 -23.17
CA ARG A 61 -43.38 -4.78 -21.73
C ARG A 61 -42.08 -5.05 -20.96
N ASN A 62 -42.11 -4.85 -19.65
CA ASN A 62 -41.01 -5.24 -18.78
C ASN A 62 -40.73 -6.75 -18.88
N ALA A 63 -39.46 -7.11 -18.98
CA ALA A 63 -39.03 -8.49 -19.09
C ALA A 63 -37.62 -8.69 -18.54
N ARG A 64 -37.29 -9.94 -18.24
CA ARG A 64 -35.90 -10.39 -18.07
C ARG A 64 -35.41 -10.94 -19.41
N VAL A 65 -34.28 -10.43 -19.89
CA VAL A 65 -33.72 -10.80 -21.20
C VAL A 65 -32.42 -11.56 -21.08
N SER A 66 -32.26 -12.59 -21.90
CA SER A 66 -30.99 -13.30 -22.09
C SER A 66 -30.63 -13.29 -23.57
N LEU A 67 -29.35 -13.10 -23.87
CA LEU A 67 -28.80 -13.13 -25.23
C LEU A 67 -27.65 -14.14 -25.27
N THR A 68 -27.85 -15.23 -26.02
CA THR A 68 -26.90 -16.33 -26.18
C THR A 68 -26.55 -16.57 -27.63
N PHE A 69 -25.43 -17.24 -27.88
CA PHE A 69 -24.92 -17.60 -29.20
C PHE A 69 -24.61 -19.09 -29.24
N ASP A 70 -25.34 -19.83 -30.07
CA ASP A 70 -25.12 -21.26 -30.24
C ASP A 70 -24.30 -21.50 -31.50
N ALA A 71 -23.17 -22.17 -31.35
CA ALA A 71 -22.29 -22.59 -32.43
C ALA A 71 -22.82 -23.87 -33.10
N THR A 72 -22.39 -24.10 -34.34
CA THR A 72 -22.78 -25.29 -35.12
C THR A 72 -22.30 -26.63 -34.55
N ASP A 73 -21.28 -26.60 -33.68
CA ASP A 73 -20.74 -27.76 -32.97
C ASP A 73 -21.49 -28.06 -31.65
N GLY A 74 -22.46 -27.21 -31.28
CA GLY A 74 -23.28 -27.34 -30.07
C GLY A 74 -22.76 -26.57 -28.86
N ALA A 75 -21.64 -25.84 -28.95
CA ALA A 75 -21.22 -24.92 -27.90
C ALA A 75 -22.20 -23.73 -27.79
N SER A 76 -22.44 -23.24 -26.58
CA SER A 76 -23.31 -22.09 -26.32
C SER A 76 -22.59 -21.05 -25.47
N TYR A 77 -22.63 -19.80 -25.91
CA TYR A 77 -21.93 -18.67 -25.30
C TYR A 77 -22.94 -17.65 -24.79
N ILE A 78 -22.72 -17.15 -23.57
CA ILE A 78 -23.64 -16.24 -22.89
C ILE A 78 -23.08 -14.83 -22.92
N PHE A 79 -23.82 -13.90 -23.52
CA PHE A 79 -23.48 -12.47 -23.48
C PHE A 79 -24.30 -11.71 -22.45
N ARG A 80 -25.55 -12.11 -22.24
CA ARG A 80 -26.43 -11.57 -21.19
C ARG A 80 -27.28 -12.67 -20.61
N GLN A 81 -27.44 -12.65 -19.29
CA GLN A 81 -28.26 -13.63 -18.58
C GLN A 81 -29.22 -12.92 -17.62
N ASP A 82 -30.52 -13.13 -17.84
CA ASP A 82 -31.59 -12.71 -16.94
C ASP A 82 -31.61 -11.21 -16.58
N GLU A 83 -31.20 -10.36 -17.52
CA GLU A 83 -31.09 -8.91 -17.34
C GLU A 83 -32.47 -8.24 -17.28
N ALA A 84 -32.75 -7.49 -16.21
CA ALA A 84 -34.01 -6.78 -16.08
C ALA A 84 -34.09 -5.59 -17.05
N ARG A 85 -35.18 -5.53 -17.82
CA ARG A 85 -35.44 -4.47 -18.81
C ARG A 85 -36.89 -4.00 -18.69
N ILE A 86 -37.09 -2.71 -18.89
CA ILE A 86 -38.41 -2.10 -19.00
C ILE A 86 -38.88 -2.12 -20.47
N ALA A 87 -40.14 -1.77 -20.72
CA ALA A 87 -40.61 -1.55 -22.08
C ALA A 87 -39.87 -0.36 -22.72
N ASP A 88 -38.97 -0.63 -23.66
CA ASP A 88 -38.19 0.39 -24.37
C ASP A 88 -37.47 -0.21 -25.60
N ASP A 89 -36.80 0.65 -26.34
CA ASP A 89 -35.83 0.32 -27.38
C ASP A 89 -34.42 0.23 -26.79
N TYR A 90 -33.73 -0.87 -27.07
CA TYR A 90 -32.39 -1.14 -26.56
C TYR A 90 -31.38 -1.31 -27.69
N ARG A 91 -30.16 -0.84 -27.43
CA ARG A 91 -28.99 -1.05 -28.28
C ARG A 91 -27.80 -1.45 -27.44
N VAL A 92 -26.99 -2.37 -27.95
CA VAL A 92 -25.72 -2.76 -27.36
C VAL A 92 -24.73 -3.09 -28.47
N ASP A 93 -23.51 -2.59 -28.32
CA ASP A 93 -22.41 -2.94 -29.20
C ASP A 93 -21.79 -4.27 -28.76
N PHE A 94 -21.47 -5.12 -29.73
CA PHE A 94 -21.00 -6.48 -29.55
C PHE A 94 -19.77 -6.73 -30.41
N SER A 95 -18.63 -7.00 -29.75
CA SER A 95 -17.34 -7.31 -30.38
C SER A 95 -17.07 -8.81 -30.52
N GLY A 96 -18.07 -9.67 -30.29
CA GLY A 96 -17.84 -11.11 -30.16
C GLY A 96 -17.40 -11.55 -28.76
N VAL A 97 -17.10 -10.62 -27.86
CA VAL A 97 -16.71 -10.92 -26.48
C VAL A 97 -17.93 -11.22 -25.60
N VAL A 98 -17.86 -12.34 -24.90
CA VAL A 98 -18.89 -12.89 -24.02
C VAL A 98 -18.33 -13.13 -22.61
N ASP A 99 -19.14 -13.71 -21.73
CA ASP A 99 -18.68 -14.19 -20.42
C ASP A 99 -17.48 -15.14 -20.56
N GLY A 100 -16.54 -15.07 -19.62
CA GLY A 100 -15.32 -15.85 -19.66
C GLY A 100 -15.56 -17.36 -19.65
N TYR A 101 -14.80 -18.08 -20.48
CA TYR A 101 -14.82 -19.54 -20.55
C TYR A 101 -13.42 -20.09 -20.86
N LEU A 102 -13.22 -21.38 -20.58
CA LEU A 102 -12.00 -22.12 -20.92
C LEU A 102 -12.31 -23.12 -22.04
N ASN A 103 -11.38 -23.26 -22.97
CA ASN A 103 -11.43 -24.31 -23.98
C ASN A 103 -11.11 -25.68 -23.36
N ASP A 104 -11.54 -26.75 -24.02
CA ASP A 104 -11.27 -28.12 -23.58
C ASP A 104 -9.75 -28.37 -23.42
N GLY A 105 -9.33 -28.72 -22.20
CA GLY A 105 -7.93 -28.99 -21.87
C GLY A 105 -7.05 -27.76 -21.69
N GLU A 106 -7.61 -26.55 -21.79
CA GLU A 106 -6.87 -25.31 -21.56
C GLU A 106 -6.60 -25.07 -20.07
N VAL A 107 -5.37 -24.66 -19.77
CA VAL A 107 -4.93 -24.30 -18.42
C VAL A 107 -4.44 -22.86 -18.44
N ILE A 108 -5.07 -22.03 -17.61
CA ILE A 108 -4.71 -20.63 -17.42
C ILE A 108 -4.51 -20.40 -15.93
N ASP A 109 -3.42 -19.71 -15.60
CA ASP A 109 -3.24 -19.23 -14.25
C ASP A 109 -4.14 -18.00 -14.05
N GLY A 110 -5.07 -18.09 -13.11
CA GLY A 110 -6.02 -17.01 -12.81
C GLY A 110 -7.42 -17.28 -13.37
N ALA A 111 -8.18 -16.22 -13.62
CA ALA A 111 -9.54 -16.28 -14.11
C ALA A 111 -9.67 -15.57 -15.46
N VAL A 112 -10.40 -16.19 -16.39
CA VAL A 112 -10.87 -15.52 -17.61
C VAL A 112 -12.23 -14.92 -17.28
N LEU A 113 -12.33 -13.59 -17.30
CA LEU A 113 -13.56 -12.88 -16.96
C LEU A 113 -14.42 -12.61 -18.20
N ARG A 114 -13.77 -12.34 -19.33
CA ARG A 114 -14.41 -12.13 -20.63
C ARG A 114 -13.55 -12.74 -21.72
N ARG A 115 -14.18 -13.34 -22.73
CA ARG A 115 -13.46 -13.99 -23.83
C ARG A 115 -14.18 -13.83 -25.15
N LEU A 116 -13.40 -13.71 -26.22
CA LEU A 116 -13.87 -13.67 -27.59
C LEU A 116 -14.33 -15.06 -28.03
N ILE A 117 -15.55 -15.18 -28.56
CA ILE A 117 -16.01 -16.45 -29.14
C ILE A 117 -15.15 -16.84 -30.36
N PRO A 118 -14.94 -18.14 -30.64
CA PRO A 118 -14.08 -18.55 -31.75
C PRO A 118 -14.62 -18.13 -33.12
N ASP A 119 -13.78 -18.15 -34.14
CA ASP A 119 -14.25 -18.06 -35.52
C ASP A 119 -15.28 -19.16 -35.82
N GLY A 120 -16.44 -18.76 -36.35
CA GLY A 120 -17.54 -19.70 -36.55
C GLY A 120 -18.83 -19.06 -37.02
N ASP A 121 -19.80 -19.91 -37.33
CA ASP A 121 -21.18 -19.50 -37.61
C ASP A 121 -22.05 -19.80 -36.39
N TYR A 122 -22.81 -18.80 -35.98
CA TYR A 122 -23.60 -18.80 -34.76
C TYR A 122 -25.05 -18.51 -35.05
N THR A 123 -25.94 -19.15 -34.29
CA THR A 123 -27.33 -18.70 -34.15
C THR A 123 -27.43 -17.93 -32.84
N TRP A 124 -27.76 -16.64 -32.91
CA TRP A 124 -28.05 -15.87 -31.70
C TRP A 124 -29.50 -16.08 -31.28
N TYR A 125 -29.77 -16.08 -29.97
CA TYR A 125 -31.09 -16.17 -29.38
C TYR A 125 -31.29 -15.06 -28.36
N LEU A 126 -32.26 -14.17 -28.62
CA LEU A 126 -32.77 -13.24 -27.63
C LEU A 126 -34.03 -13.85 -27.02
N ALA A 127 -33.95 -14.28 -25.77
CA ALA A 127 -35.10 -14.75 -24.99
C ALA A 127 -35.55 -13.68 -24.01
N ALA A 128 -36.86 -13.46 -23.90
CA ALA A 128 -37.47 -12.54 -22.95
C ALA A 128 -38.54 -13.28 -22.14
N THR A 129 -38.50 -13.10 -20.82
CA THR A 129 -39.55 -13.58 -19.90
C THR A 129 -40.20 -12.38 -19.22
N GLY A 130 -41.48 -12.14 -19.47
CA GLY A 130 -42.23 -11.04 -18.88
C GLY A 130 -42.60 -11.29 -17.42
N GLU A 131 -43.05 -10.25 -16.72
CA GLU A 131 -43.42 -10.33 -15.30
C GLU A 131 -44.59 -11.30 -15.03
N GLY A 132 -45.45 -11.54 -16.02
CA GLY A 132 -46.54 -12.51 -15.96
C GLY A 132 -46.12 -13.95 -16.26
N GLY A 133 -44.84 -14.19 -16.53
CA GLY A 133 -44.28 -15.49 -16.93
C GLY A 133 -44.45 -15.80 -18.42
N GLU A 134 -44.94 -14.86 -19.23
CA GLU A 134 -44.96 -15.00 -20.68
C GLU A 134 -43.53 -15.07 -21.23
N GLN A 135 -43.31 -15.94 -22.22
CA GLN A 135 -41.99 -16.12 -22.84
C GLN A 135 -42.09 -15.79 -24.33
N ASP A 136 -41.09 -15.10 -24.84
CA ASP A 136 -40.92 -14.82 -26.27
C ASP A 136 -39.44 -14.94 -26.64
N ALA A 137 -39.15 -15.30 -27.88
CA ALA A 137 -37.78 -15.43 -28.36
C ALA A 137 -37.64 -15.00 -29.83
N ARG A 138 -36.51 -14.38 -30.16
CA ARG A 138 -36.08 -14.10 -31.53
C ARG A 138 -34.71 -14.70 -31.77
N SER A 139 -34.42 -15.04 -33.02
CA SER A 139 -33.14 -15.60 -33.41
C SER A 139 -32.72 -15.11 -34.78
N GLY A 140 -31.42 -15.22 -35.06
CA GLY A 140 -30.83 -14.93 -36.36
C GLY A 140 -29.39 -15.45 -36.43
N SER A 141 -28.67 -15.09 -37.49
CA SER A 141 -27.30 -15.54 -37.71
C SER A 141 -26.28 -14.47 -37.35
N LEU A 142 -25.13 -14.90 -36.82
CA LEU A 142 -23.91 -14.11 -36.73
C LEU A 142 -22.73 -14.97 -37.20
N THR A 143 -21.83 -14.37 -37.96
CA THR A 143 -20.62 -14.98 -38.48
C THR A 143 -19.41 -14.24 -37.90
N VAL A 144 -18.54 -14.95 -37.18
CA VAL A 144 -17.27 -14.40 -36.66
C VAL A 144 -16.12 -14.97 -37.49
N ARG A 145 -15.25 -14.12 -38.00
CA ARG A 145 -14.08 -14.49 -38.83
C ARG A 145 -12.86 -13.69 -38.43
N ASP A 146 -11.68 -14.20 -38.69
CA ASP A 146 -10.41 -13.47 -38.53
C ASP A 146 -10.25 -12.85 -37.13
N ALA A 147 -10.82 -13.49 -36.10
CA ALA A 147 -10.80 -13.01 -34.73
C ALA A 147 -9.40 -13.14 -34.09
N ASP A 148 -8.97 -12.13 -33.31
CA ASP A 148 -7.76 -12.23 -32.49
C ASP A 148 -8.02 -13.00 -31.18
N ALA A 149 -8.17 -14.32 -31.32
CA ALA A 149 -8.56 -15.23 -30.24
C ALA A 149 -7.56 -15.42 -29.06
N PRO A 150 -6.23 -15.23 -29.20
CA PRO A 150 -5.30 -15.34 -28.09
C PRO A 150 -5.60 -14.36 -26.94
N LEU A 151 -5.66 -14.87 -25.70
CA LEU A 151 -5.88 -14.07 -24.50
C LEU A 151 -4.62 -13.27 -24.10
N PRO A 152 -4.78 -12.10 -23.44
CA PRO A 152 -3.68 -11.33 -22.85
C PRO A 152 -3.15 -11.97 -21.57
N ARG A 153 -2.58 -13.18 -21.69
CA ARG A 153 -2.20 -14.02 -20.54
C ARG A 153 -1.13 -13.38 -19.68
N ILE A 154 -1.28 -13.54 -18.37
CA ILE A 154 -0.30 -13.14 -17.35
C ILE A 154 0.40 -14.41 -16.86
N THR A 155 1.62 -14.65 -17.35
CA THR A 155 2.38 -15.88 -17.05
C THR A 155 3.34 -15.75 -15.88
N THR A 156 3.78 -14.53 -15.57
CA THR A 156 4.47 -14.22 -14.32
C THR A 156 3.59 -13.29 -13.51
N PHE A 157 3.37 -13.61 -12.24
CA PHE A 157 2.73 -12.75 -11.27
C PHE A 157 3.28 -13.09 -9.89
N SER A 158 4.15 -12.24 -9.38
CA SER A 158 4.78 -12.41 -8.06
C SER A 158 4.69 -11.12 -7.26
N ILE A 159 4.54 -11.26 -5.95
CA ILE A 159 4.49 -10.18 -4.98
C ILE A 159 5.56 -10.51 -3.95
N TRP A 160 6.50 -9.60 -3.73
CA TRP A 160 7.55 -9.80 -2.74
C TRP A 160 8.12 -8.47 -2.21
N PRO A 161 8.30 -8.33 -0.89
CA PRO A 161 7.77 -9.20 0.17
C PRO A 161 6.23 -9.23 0.21
N ASP A 162 5.63 -10.35 0.62
CA ASP A 162 4.15 -10.48 0.75
C ASP A 162 3.62 -10.00 2.10
N VAL A 163 4.54 -9.63 3.01
CA VAL A 163 4.28 -8.84 4.22
C VAL A 163 5.09 -7.55 4.12
N PHE A 164 4.39 -6.44 4.17
CA PHE A 164 4.89 -5.11 3.82
C PHE A 164 4.58 -4.15 4.96
N THR A 165 5.59 -3.40 5.40
CA THR A 165 5.55 -2.52 6.58
C THR A 165 5.94 -1.09 6.20
N PRO A 166 5.02 -0.27 5.65
CA PRO A 166 5.35 1.08 5.17
C PRO A 166 5.49 2.08 6.32
N ASN A 167 6.59 1.99 7.07
CA ASN A 167 6.84 2.78 8.27
C ASN A 167 8.17 3.56 8.25
N GLN A 168 8.88 3.53 7.12
CA GLN A 168 10.16 4.21 6.88
C GLN A 168 11.25 3.81 7.88
N ASP A 169 11.23 2.55 8.34
CA ASP A 169 12.24 2.01 9.24
C ASP A 169 13.42 1.36 8.49
N GLY A 170 13.36 1.27 7.16
CA GLY A 170 14.34 0.68 6.26
C GLY A 170 14.15 -0.81 5.98
N ILE A 171 13.10 -1.45 6.51
CA ILE A 171 12.83 -2.89 6.44
C ILE A 171 11.43 -3.13 5.88
N ASN A 172 11.35 -3.85 4.75
CA ASN A 172 10.09 -4.23 4.09
C ASN A 172 9.11 -3.05 3.85
N ASP A 173 9.64 -1.82 3.78
CA ASP A 173 8.94 -0.56 3.47
C ASP A 173 8.40 -0.48 2.04
N ARG A 174 8.74 -1.47 1.21
CA ARG A 174 8.40 -1.57 -0.20
C ARG A 174 8.01 -3.00 -0.55
N THR A 175 7.01 -3.16 -1.42
CA THR A 175 6.72 -4.44 -2.08
C THR A 175 6.81 -4.30 -3.58
N GLU A 176 7.44 -5.29 -4.22
CA GLU A 176 7.50 -5.39 -5.67
C GLU A 176 6.46 -6.35 -6.21
N ILE A 177 5.68 -5.89 -7.19
CA ILE A 177 4.78 -6.72 -7.97
C ILE A 177 5.37 -6.84 -9.37
N ASN A 178 5.67 -8.07 -9.79
CA ASN A 178 6.27 -8.36 -11.10
C ASN A 178 5.29 -9.14 -11.97
N ILE A 179 5.05 -8.64 -13.18
CA ILE A 179 4.10 -9.19 -14.14
C ILE A 179 4.79 -9.46 -15.47
N TYR A 180 4.45 -10.58 -16.13
CA TYR A 180 4.77 -10.81 -17.54
C TYR A 180 3.48 -11.00 -18.33
N LEU A 181 3.25 -10.11 -19.29
CA LEU A 181 2.09 -10.04 -20.17
C LEU A 181 2.44 -10.59 -21.56
N GLU A 182 1.64 -11.54 -22.09
CA GLU A 182 1.94 -12.23 -23.36
C GLU A 182 1.60 -11.42 -24.64
N LYS A 183 0.62 -10.51 -24.59
CA LYS A 183 0.23 -9.58 -25.68
C LYS A 183 -0.20 -8.23 -25.10
N ASP A 184 -0.17 -7.19 -25.92
CA ASP A 184 -0.57 -5.83 -25.52
C ASP A 184 -2.00 -5.83 -24.93
N ALA A 185 -2.15 -5.17 -23.78
CA ALA A 185 -3.42 -5.05 -23.06
C ALA A 185 -3.37 -3.89 -22.06
N ASP A 186 -4.50 -3.25 -21.81
CA ASP A 186 -4.69 -2.36 -20.66
C ASP A 186 -4.50 -3.16 -19.36
N LEU A 187 -3.37 -2.94 -18.69
CA LEU A 187 -2.97 -3.65 -17.48
C LEU A 187 -3.23 -2.76 -16.26
N GLN A 188 -4.16 -3.19 -15.42
CA GLN A 188 -4.48 -2.51 -14.16
C GLN A 188 -4.09 -3.37 -12.98
N VAL A 189 -3.31 -2.79 -12.05
CA VAL A 189 -2.95 -3.42 -10.79
C VAL A 189 -3.51 -2.61 -9.62
N TYR A 190 -4.21 -3.27 -8.71
CA TYR A 190 -4.79 -2.62 -7.54
C TYR A 190 -4.89 -3.57 -6.33
N LEU A 191 -4.92 -2.99 -5.14
CA LEU A 191 -5.22 -3.69 -3.90
C LEU A 191 -6.71 -3.61 -3.59
N LEU A 192 -7.25 -4.70 -3.05
CA LEU A 192 -8.62 -4.79 -2.55
C LEU A 192 -8.61 -5.18 -1.08
N GLY A 193 -9.06 -4.27 -0.21
CA GLY A 193 -9.25 -4.52 1.22
C GLY A 193 -10.64 -5.08 1.55
N GLU A 194 -10.94 -5.23 2.84
CA GLU A 194 -12.23 -5.78 3.32
C GLU A 194 -13.44 -4.92 2.89
N ASP A 195 -13.26 -3.61 2.77
CA ASP A 195 -14.29 -2.66 2.34
C ASP A 195 -14.52 -2.65 0.82
N SER A 196 -13.80 -3.50 0.06
CA SER A 196 -13.80 -3.55 -1.40
C SER A 196 -13.36 -2.24 -2.09
N THR A 197 -12.70 -1.34 -1.36
CA THR A 197 -12.09 -0.14 -1.95
C THR A 197 -10.89 -0.55 -2.80
N LYS A 198 -10.84 -0.05 -4.05
CA LYS A 198 -9.71 -0.27 -4.95
C LYS A 198 -8.63 0.78 -4.69
N ILE A 199 -7.44 0.32 -4.33
CA ILE A 199 -6.24 1.17 -4.20
C ILE A 199 -5.35 0.85 -5.39
N TYR A 200 -5.31 1.74 -6.38
CA TYR A 200 -4.52 1.54 -7.59
C TYR A 200 -3.02 1.63 -7.30
N VAL A 201 -2.26 0.70 -7.86
CA VAL A 201 -0.80 0.66 -7.76
C VAL A 201 -0.23 1.16 -9.08
N ALA A 202 0.52 2.25 -9.02
CA ALA A 202 1.15 2.84 -10.19
C ALA A 202 2.30 1.95 -10.70
N GLU A 203 2.37 1.79 -12.02
CA GLU A 203 3.50 1.13 -12.66
C GLU A 203 4.76 2.00 -12.54
N ARG A 204 5.91 1.37 -12.33
CA ARG A 204 7.18 2.07 -12.42
C ARG A 204 7.54 2.23 -13.89
N GLU A 205 7.56 3.48 -14.38
CA GLU A 205 7.97 3.77 -15.75
C GLU A 205 9.42 3.33 -15.98
N GLU A 206 9.61 2.27 -16.76
CA GLU A 206 10.91 1.77 -17.22
C GLU A 206 11.02 1.94 -18.75
N SER A 207 11.76 1.09 -19.46
CA SER A 207 11.94 1.18 -20.92
C SER A 207 10.75 0.64 -21.74
N ARG A 208 9.56 0.53 -21.14
CA ARG A 208 8.35 -0.07 -21.72
C ARG A 208 7.15 0.83 -21.48
N ASP A 209 6.30 0.97 -22.49
CA ASP A 209 5.05 1.73 -22.34
C ASP A 209 4.01 0.90 -21.56
N PRO A 210 3.14 1.53 -20.76
CA PRO A 210 2.10 0.83 -20.01
C PRO A 210 1.24 -0.05 -20.90
N GLY A 211 1.08 -1.31 -20.51
CA GLY A 211 0.26 -2.29 -21.23
C GLY A 211 0.90 -2.95 -22.46
N GLU A 212 2.13 -2.60 -22.86
CA GLU A 212 2.84 -3.35 -23.91
C GLU A 212 3.21 -4.77 -23.46
N ALA A 213 3.17 -5.74 -24.38
CA ALA A 213 3.58 -7.11 -24.11
C ALA A 213 5.01 -7.18 -23.52
N GLY A 214 5.16 -7.94 -22.43
CA GLY A 214 6.44 -8.15 -21.76
C GLY A 214 6.37 -7.95 -20.25
N ARG A 215 7.49 -7.51 -19.67
CA ARG A 215 7.64 -7.35 -18.22
C ARG A 215 7.14 -5.98 -17.76
N HIS A 216 6.35 -5.99 -16.69
CA HIS A 216 5.90 -4.82 -15.95
C HIS A 216 6.30 -4.97 -14.47
N ARG A 217 6.72 -3.87 -13.86
CA ARG A 217 7.16 -3.82 -12.47
C ARG A 217 6.46 -2.69 -11.74
N TYR A 218 5.97 -3.02 -10.56
CA TYR A 218 5.33 -2.07 -9.65
C TYR A 218 6.14 -2.09 -8.36
N ASP A 219 6.63 -0.92 -7.96
CA ASP A 219 7.38 -0.70 -6.73
C ASP A 219 6.47 0.12 -5.81
N TYR A 220 5.88 -0.54 -4.82
CA TYR A 220 4.79 0.02 -4.02
C TYR A 220 5.22 0.31 -2.58
N GLU A 221 4.97 1.55 -2.15
CA GLU A 221 5.41 2.10 -0.86
C GLU A 221 4.24 2.65 -0.04
N GLY A 222 3.02 2.19 -0.33
CA GLY A 222 1.85 2.62 0.44
C GLY A 222 1.47 4.09 0.20
N GLY A 223 2.08 4.79 -0.76
CA GLY A 223 1.83 6.22 -0.98
C GLY A 223 2.74 7.16 -0.18
N VAL A 224 3.75 6.62 0.52
CA VAL A 224 4.73 7.41 1.29
C VAL A 224 5.46 8.43 0.41
N ASP A 225 5.85 8.07 -0.81
CA ASP A 225 6.47 8.98 -1.80
C ASP A 225 5.60 10.18 -2.18
N LEU A 226 4.29 10.07 -1.98
CA LEU A 226 3.30 11.13 -2.25
C LEU A 226 2.92 11.90 -0.98
N ASP A 227 3.69 11.72 0.10
CA ASP A 227 3.44 12.25 1.45
C ASP A 227 2.07 11.81 2.03
N ALA A 228 1.49 10.73 1.49
CA ALA A 228 0.23 10.16 1.94
C ALA A 228 0.45 9.20 3.12
N ASP A 229 -0.58 9.05 3.96
CA ASP A 229 -0.61 7.99 4.94
C ASP A 229 -0.82 6.63 4.23
N PRO A 230 -0.11 5.57 4.65
CA PRO A 230 -0.31 4.25 4.07
C PRO A 230 -1.72 3.72 4.31
N PRO A 231 -2.18 2.76 3.49
CA PRO A 231 -3.44 2.07 3.74
C PRO A 231 -3.45 1.43 5.14
N PRO A 232 -4.64 1.22 5.73
CA PRO A 232 -4.75 0.54 7.01
C PRO A 232 -4.08 -0.85 7.00
N ASP A 233 -3.60 -1.27 8.16
CA ASP A 233 -3.10 -2.63 8.33
C ASP A 233 -4.19 -3.67 8.04
N GLY A 234 -3.81 -4.76 7.38
CA GLY A 234 -4.72 -5.83 7.03
C GLY A 234 -4.26 -6.71 5.87
N ASP A 235 -5.07 -7.72 5.58
CA ASP A 235 -4.89 -8.59 4.42
C ASP A 235 -5.56 -7.96 3.19
N TYR A 236 -4.80 -7.82 2.11
CA TYR A 236 -5.26 -7.30 0.83
C TYR A 236 -5.15 -8.36 -0.26
N THR A 237 -6.12 -8.34 -1.18
CA THR A 237 -6.00 -9.06 -2.45
C THR A 237 -5.35 -8.13 -3.47
N VAL A 238 -4.18 -8.50 -3.97
CA VAL A 238 -3.58 -7.83 -5.14
C VAL A 238 -4.27 -8.38 -6.37
N VAL A 239 -4.85 -7.51 -7.19
CA VAL A 239 -5.52 -7.87 -8.44
C VAL A 239 -4.74 -7.29 -9.60
N ALA A 240 -4.33 -8.14 -10.54
CA ALA A 240 -3.80 -7.74 -11.83
C ALA A 240 -4.81 -8.15 -12.92
N GLN A 241 -5.38 -7.17 -13.61
CA GLN A 241 -6.37 -7.36 -14.65
C GLN A 241 -5.82 -6.85 -15.97
N ALA A 242 -5.81 -7.70 -17.00
CA ALA A 242 -5.37 -7.34 -18.34
C ALA A 242 -6.56 -7.40 -19.29
N GLN A 243 -6.80 -6.31 -20.03
CA GLN A 243 -7.82 -6.22 -21.07
C GLN A 243 -7.21 -5.87 -22.43
N ASP A 244 -7.37 -6.72 -23.43
CA ASP A 244 -6.91 -6.41 -24.79
C ASP A 244 -7.86 -5.49 -25.57
N ALA A 245 -7.48 -5.14 -26.80
CA ALA A 245 -8.24 -4.24 -27.66
C ALA A 245 -9.59 -4.83 -28.11
N GLU A 246 -9.67 -6.16 -28.25
CA GLU A 246 -10.91 -6.88 -28.59
C GLU A 246 -11.92 -6.89 -27.43
N GLY A 247 -11.43 -6.74 -26.20
CA GLY A 247 -12.20 -6.67 -24.97
C GLY A 247 -12.14 -7.94 -24.11
N GLN A 248 -11.27 -8.88 -24.44
CA GLN A 248 -11.01 -10.06 -23.62
C GLN A 248 -10.35 -9.63 -22.31
N VAL A 249 -10.74 -10.25 -21.20
CA VAL A 249 -10.25 -9.88 -19.86
C VAL A 249 -9.80 -11.12 -19.12
N ILE A 250 -8.57 -11.08 -18.62
CA ILE A 250 -8.09 -12.04 -17.64
C ILE A 250 -7.69 -11.36 -16.34
N GLN A 251 -7.68 -12.12 -15.26
CA GLN A 251 -7.35 -11.64 -13.93
C GLN A 251 -6.45 -12.64 -13.20
N ARG A 252 -5.36 -12.14 -12.63
CA ARG A 252 -4.56 -12.82 -11.60
C ARG A 252 -4.83 -12.17 -10.25
N THR A 253 -4.80 -12.98 -9.19
CA THR A 253 -4.93 -12.49 -7.81
C THR A 253 -3.82 -13.05 -6.94
N GLY A 254 -3.36 -12.25 -5.98
CA GLY A 254 -2.37 -12.64 -4.98
C GLY A 254 -2.68 -12.00 -3.64
N ARG A 255 -1.87 -12.31 -2.63
CA ARG A 255 -2.03 -11.77 -1.28
C ARG A 255 -0.91 -10.79 -0.97
N LEU A 256 -1.26 -9.71 -0.29
CA LEU A 256 -0.33 -8.78 0.34
C LEU A 256 -0.86 -8.47 1.74
N THR A 257 0.00 -8.51 2.75
CA THR A 257 -0.34 -8.14 4.13
C THR A 257 0.33 -6.81 4.45
N ILE A 258 -0.44 -5.81 4.85
CA ILE A 258 0.09 -4.52 5.34
C ILE A 258 0.10 -4.58 6.87
N ARG A 259 1.23 -4.21 7.48
CA ARG A 259 1.39 -4.11 8.94
C ARG A 259 2.14 -2.84 9.33
N ASP A 260 1.88 -2.36 10.53
CA ASP A 260 2.66 -1.30 11.18
C ASP A 260 2.79 -0.03 10.33
N GLY A 261 1.84 0.21 9.42
CA GLY A 261 1.91 1.32 8.48
C GLY A 261 1.73 2.68 9.16
N GLY A 262 2.61 3.62 8.85
CA GLY A 262 2.45 5.01 9.29
C GLY A 262 3.75 5.79 9.30
N LYS A 263 3.65 7.12 9.40
CA LYS A 263 4.84 7.96 9.52
C LYS A 263 5.49 7.75 10.90
N PRO A 264 6.81 7.49 10.97
CA PRO A 264 7.52 7.38 12.24
C PRO A 264 7.69 8.77 12.82
N LEU A 265 7.16 9.01 14.02
CA LEU A 265 7.18 10.32 14.65
C LEU A 265 7.69 10.19 16.08
N ALA A 266 8.85 10.78 16.35
CA ALA A 266 9.47 10.78 17.66
C ALA A 266 10.15 12.09 18.01
N GLU A 267 10.20 12.40 19.31
CA GLU A 267 10.76 13.65 19.83
C GLU A 267 11.47 13.42 21.18
N ILE A 268 12.52 14.22 21.45
CA ILE A 268 13.09 14.34 22.79
C ILE A 268 12.16 15.22 23.61
N VAL A 269 11.54 14.65 24.64
CA VAL A 269 10.54 15.35 25.44
C VAL A 269 11.13 15.86 26.76
N PRO A 270 10.61 16.96 27.31
CA PRO A 270 11.02 17.45 28.62
C PRO A 270 10.85 16.39 29.70
N GLN A 271 11.80 16.34 30.63
CA GLN A 271 11.68 15.51 31.83
C GLN A 271 10.49 15.99 32.69
N ASN A 272 9.87 15.08 33.46
CA ASN A 272 8.74 15.40 34.36
C ASN A 272 9.05 16.56 35.33
N VAL A 273 10.33 16.81 35.60
CA VAL A 273 10.87 17.97 36.31
C VAL A 273 12.20 18.34 35.63
N GLY A 274 12.44 19.63 35.35
CA GLY A 274 13.75 20.13 34.96
C GLY A 274 13.92 20.46 33.47
N VAL A 275 15.08 20.08 32.92
CA VAL A 275 15.60 20.44 31.59
C VAL A 275 15.37 19.30 30.59
N ASP A 276 15.41 19.58 29.28
CA ASP A 276 15.16 18.55 28.24
C ASP A 276 16.22 17.43 28.23
N VAL A 277 17.47 17.79 28.59
CA VAL A 277 18.59 16.86 28.72
C VAL A 277 19.31 17.15 30.03
N VAL A 278 19.43 16.12 30.87
CA VAL A 278 20.24 16.14 32.09
C VAL A 278 21.68 15.86 31.69
N PHE A 279 22.62 16.67 32.19
CA PHE A 279 24.06 16.47 32.01
C PHE A 279 24.75 16.49 33.37
N ALA A 280 25.47 15.42 33.69
CA ALA A 280 26.19 15.25 34.94
C ALA A 280 27.65 14.85 34.70
N VAL A 281 28.50 15.08 35.71
CA VAL A 281 29.89 14.63 35.69
C VAL A 281 30.06 13.45 36.64
N GLN A 282 30.68 12.38 36.15
CA GLN A 282 31.04 11.23 36.99
C GLN A 282 32.50 10.81 36.76
N PRO A 283 33.21 10.37 37.82
CA PRO A 283 34.55 9.82 37.68
C PRO A 283 34.58 8.58 36.79
N TYR A 284 35.61 8.46 35.96
CA TYR A 284 35.79 7.28 35.12
C TYR A 284 36.32 6.07 35.91
N ASP A 285 35.83 4.87 35.55
CA ASP A 285 36.33 3.58 36.02
C ASP A 285 36.63 2.68 34.80
N GLU A 286 37.72 1.91 34.86
CA GLU A 286 38.14 1.03 33.76
C GLU A 286 37.10 -0.04 33.43
N ARG A 287 36.24 -0.43 34.38
CA ARG A 287 35.16 -1.41 34.13
C ARG A 287 34.17 -0.96 33.05
N TYR A 288 34.04 0.34 32.81
CA TYR A 288 33.17 0.89 31.78
C TYR A 288 33.79 0.91 30.38
N PHE A 289 35.08 0.60 30.25
CA PHE A 289 35.75 0.60 28.95
C PHE A 289 35.06 -0.38 28.00
N THR A 290 34.53 0.14 26.88
CA THR A 290 33.86 -0.65 25.86
C THR A 290 34.70 -0.69 24.58
N ALA A 291 34.84 -1.89 24.02
CA ALA A 291 35.46 -2.15 22.72
C ALA A 291 34.56 -3.09 21.90
N ALA A 292 34.89 -3.26 20.61
CA ALA A 292 34.10 -4.06 19.67
C ALA A 292 33.84 -5.51 20.13
N ASP A 293 34.79 -6.11 20.84
CA ASP A 293 34.80 -7.52 21.26
C ASP A 293 34.70 -7.70 22.79
N ALA A 294 34.65 -6.60 23.54
CA ALA A 294 34.61 -6.60 25.00
C ALA A 294 33.73 -5.43 25.48
N PRO A 295 32.41 -5.66 25.68
CA PRO A 295 31.54 -4.66 26.27
C PRO A 295 31.92 -4.42 27.74
N GLY A 296 32.01 -3.14 28.12
CA GLY A 296 32.19 -2.75 29.52
C GLY A 296 30.88 -2.82 30.31
N ASP A 297 30.97 -2.62 31.62
CA ASP A 297 29.80 -2.40 32.47
C ASP A 297 28.99 -1.19 31.96
N LEU A 298 27.67 -1.29 32.03
CA LEU A 298 26.79 -0.13 31.77
C LEU A 298 26.78 0.78 33.00
N ILE A 299 26.87 2.09 32.79
CA ILE A 299 26.68 3.07 33.86
C ILE A 299 25.21 3.14 34.25
N ALA A 300 24.92 3.49 35.50
CA ALA A 300 23.57 3.83 35.93
C ALA A 300 23.15 5.21 35.38
N PRO A 301 21.85 5.44 35.15
CA PRO A 301 21.36 6.78 34.84
C PRO A 301 21.70 7.74 36.00
N PRO A 302 21.97 9.03 35.73
CA PRO A 302 22.18 10.02 36.77
C PRO A 302 20.92 10.20 37.62
N ASP A 303 21.08 10.15 38.96
CA ASP A 303 20.00 10.19 39.95
C ASP A 303 19.54 11.63 40.30
N ASP A 304 20.36 12.64 40.01
CA ASP A 304 20.12 14.02 40.46
C ASP A 304 19.64 14.88 39.30
N VAL A 305 18.41 15.39 39.42
CA VAL A 305 17.75 16.29 38.46
C VAL A 305 17.81 17.74 38.95
N GLN A 306 18.32 17.97 40.17
CA GLN A 306 18.26 19.27 40.86
C GLN A 306 19.54 20.11 40.73
N ASP A 307 20.67 19.52 40.30
CA ASP A 307 21.94 20.24 40.11
C ASP A 307 22.11 20.83 38.68
N ASP A 308 21.16 20.64 37.77
CA ASP A 308 21.35 20.72 36.29
C ASP A 308 20.98 22.06 35.59
N ALA A 309 20.73 23.13 36.35
CA ALA A 309 20.45 24.46 35.77
C ALA A 309 21.71 25.32 35.57
N ALA A 310 22.90 24.79 35.84
CA ALA A 310 24.15 25.51 35.57
C ALA A 310 24.38 25.61 34.06
N ASN A 311 24.55 26.82 33.54
CA ASN A 311 24.87 27.03 32.12
C ASN A 311 26.21 26.40 31.73
N THR A 312 27.15 26.32 32.68
CA THR A 312 28.51 25.80 32.51
C THR A 312 28.76 24.63 33.46
N ILE A 313 29.13 23.48 32.90
CA ILE A 313 29.56 22.28 33.64
C ILE A 313 31.08 22.25 33.69
N GLN A 314 31.65 22.24 34.89
CA GLN A 314 33.09 22.06 35.10
C GLN A 314 33.41 20.58 35.26
N MET A 315 34.29 20.05 34.41
CA MET A 315 34.60 18.63 34.38
C MET A 315 36.12 18.39 34.36
N PRO A 316 36.67 17.61 35.30
CA PRO A 316 38.07 17.20 35.23
C PRO A 316 38.36 16.41 33.95
N LEU A 317 39.51 16.65 33.33
CA LEU A 317 39.96 15.89 32.18
C LEU A 317 40.17 14.42 32.56
N GLY A 318 39.59 13.51 31.78
CA GLY A 318 39.61 12.07 32.01
C GLY A 318 38.34 11.50 32.64
N ASP A 319 37.44 12.36 33.14
CA ASP A 319 36.12 11.99 33.67
C ASP A 319 35.06 11.91 32.56
N MET A 320 33.86 11.52 32.95
CA MET A 320 32.75 11.21 32.06
C MET A 320 31.69 12.32 32.08
N LEU A 321 31.33 12.81 30.90
CA LEU A 321 30.11 13.56 30.69
C LEU A 321 28.97 12.55 30.52
N VAL A 322 28.13 12.45 31.55
CA VAL A 322 26.95 11.57 31.58
C VAL A 322 25.74 12.38 31.14
N PHE A 323 24.89 11.81 30.29
CA PHE A 323 23.62 12.44 29.93
C PHE A 323 22.44 11.53 30.26
N LYS A 324 21.26 12.12 30.40
CA LYS A 324 19.97 11.43 30.42
C LYS A 324 18.89 12.27 29.75
N LEU A 325 18.03 11.63 28.97
CA LEU A 325 16.86 12.25 28.35
C LEU A 325 15.73 11.23 28.15
N THR A 326 14.57 11.69 27.69
CA THR A 326 13.42 10.86 27.38
C THR A 326 13.02 11.06 25.93
N VAL A 327 12.78 9.96 25.23
CA VAL A 327 12.24 9.94 23.87
C VAL A 327 10.80 9.46 23.92
N GLU A 328 9.92 10.13 23.18
CA GLU A 328 8.53 9.71 22.97
C GLU A 328 8.31 9.32 21.51
N ASN A 329 7.80 8.12 21.27
CA ASN A 329 7.20 7.76 19.99
C ASN A 329 5.73 8.20 20.02
N TYR A 330 5.42 9.36 19.45
CA TYR A 330 4.05 9.88 19.37
C TYR A 330 3.37 9.55 18.04
N GLY A 331 4.04 8.78 17.18
CA GLY A 331 3.51 8.26 15.92
C GLY A 331 2.51 7.13 16.11
N LYS A 332 1.99 6.64 14.97
CA LYS A 332 1.10 5.47 14.93
C LYS A 332 1.84 4.15 14.70
N ALA A 333 3.06 4.22 14.15
CA ALA A 333 3.90 3.06 13.87
C ALA A 333 4.94 2.87 14.99
N PRO A 334 5.35 1.61 15.29
CA PRO A 334 6.55 1.36 16.08
C PRO A 334 7.78 1.95 15.37
N ILE A 335 8.77 2.40 16.13
CA ILE A 335 10.02 2.91 15.56
C ILE A 335 11.18 1.97 15.89
N ARG A 336 11.92 1.58 14.85
CA ARG A 336 13.10 0.72 15.00
C ARG A 336 14.24 1.48 15.64
N THR A 337 15.02 0.81 16.48
CA THR A 337 16.27 1.36 17.02
C THR A 337 17.44 0.39 16.84
N SER A 338 18.66 0.91 16.86
CA SER A 338 19.89 0.11 16.79
C SER A 338 21.03 0.86 17.46
N GLY A 339 22.12 0.13 17.76
CA GLY A 339 23.31 0.69 18.39
C GLY A 339 23.56 0.13 19.79
N PRO A 340 24.59 0.63 20.50
CA PRO A 340 24.87 0.15 21.84
C PRO A 340 23.75 0.56 22.81
N PRO A 341 23.44 -0.26 23.82
CA PRO A 341 22.34 0.00 24.75
C PRO A 341 22.61 1.25 25.60
N PRO A 342 21.56 1.87 26.16
CA PRO A 342 21.69 2.89 27.18
C PRO A 342 22.64 2.48 28.31
N GLY A 343 23.42 3.44 28.80
CA GLY A 343 24.48 3.21 29.79
C GLY A 343 25.84 2.85 29.21
N THR A 344 25.97 2.68 27.89
CA THR A 344 27.28 2.47 27.26
C THR A 344 28.16 3.70 27.39
N VAL A 345 29.45 3.50 27.70
CA VAL A 345 30.45 4.57 27.81
C VAL A 345 31.36 4.60 26.60
N TYR A 346 31.36 5.73 25.89
CA TYR A 346 32.30 6.01 24.82
C TYR A 346 33.56 6.67 25.35
N GLN A 347 34.71 6.34 24.77
CA GLN A 347 35.88 7.24 24.82
C GLN A 347 35.70 8.35 23.78
N GLN A 348 36.20 9.56 24.07
CA GLN A 348 36.03 10.73 23.18
C GLN A 348 36.42 10.49 21.71
N ALA A 349 37.43 9.67 21.44
CA ALA A 349 37.87 9.35 20.07
C ALA A 349 37.11 8.17 19.41
N GLN A 350 36.24 7.48 20.15
CA GLN A 350 35.42 6.40 19.62
C GLN A 350 34.15 6.96 18.96
N ARG A 351 33.55 6.12 18.11
CA ARG A 351 32.26 6.35 17.45
C ARG A 351 31.40 5.10 17.52
N ALA A 352 30.12 5.17 17.18
CA ALA A 352 29.23 3.99 17.19
C ALA A 352 29.82 2.79 16.41
N ALA A 353 30.39 3.04 15.22
CA ALA A 353 31.04 2.01 14.43
C ALA A 353 32.26 1.34 15.10
N THR A 354 32.85 1.95 16.14
CA THR A 354 33.90 1.29 16.96
C THR A 354 33.36 0.07 17.69
N PHE A 355 32.04 -0.01 17.90
CA PHE A 355 31.36 -1.12 18.58
C PHE A 355 30.64 -2.05 17.60
N ASN A 356 30.96 -1.99 16.30
CA ASN A 356 30.21 -2.64 15.22
C ASN A 356 28.73 -2.18 15.10
N ALA A 357 28.37 -1.06 15.73
CA ALA A 357 27.09 -0.41 15.54
C ALA A 357 27.16 0.53 14.32
N PHE A 358 26.96 -0.05 13.13
CA PHE A 358 26.94 0.70 11.87
C PHE A 358 25.64 1.46 11.68
N ASP A 359 25.63 2.48 10.83
CA ASP A 359 24.42 3.24 10.53
C ASP A 359 23.45 2.37 9.72
N GLU A 360 22.19 2.34 10.13
CA GLU A 360 21.14 1.53 9.52
C GLU A 360 20.00 2.45 9.10
N ALA A 361 19.72 2.54 7.79
CA ALA A 361 18.68 3.41 7.25
C ALA A 361 17.33 3.20 7.96
N GLY A 362 16.73 4.27 8.46
CA GLY A 362 15.45 4.25 9.15
C GLY A 362 15.48 3.89 10.64
N ALA A 363 16.64 3.52 11.20
CA ALA A 363 16.78 3.30 12.64
C ALA A 363 16.87 4.63 13.41
N TRP A 364 16.25 4.66 14.60
CA TRP A 364 16.28 5.80 15.50
C TRP A 364 17.35 5.65 16.58
N ARG A 365 18.10 6.72 16.84
CA ARG A 365 19.18 6.77 17.85
C ARG A 365 19.23 8.10 18.58
N VAL A 366 19.64 8.05 19.84
CA VAL A 366 20.02 9.27 20.56
C VAL A 366 21.49 9.53 20.33
N GLY A 367 21.84 10.75 19.90
CA GLY A 367 23.21 11.19 19.71
C GLY A 367 23.60 12.28 20.71
N ILE A 368 24.88 12.32 21.08
CA ILE A 368 25.50 13.48 21.72
C ILE A 368 26.52 14.06 20.75
N ASP A 369 26.52 15.38 20.64
CA ASP A 369 27.47 16.14 19.84
C ASP A 369 28.04 17.30 20.66
N CYS A 370 29.21 17.80 20.25
CA CYS A 370 29.85 18.96 20.81
C CYS A 370 30.42 19.85 19.70
N SER A 371 30.58 21.16 19.96
CA SER A 371 31.08 22.14 18.99
C SER A 371 32.44 21.79 18.38
N THR A 372 33.21 20.90 18.99
CA THR A 372 34.53 20.46 18.53
C THR A 372 34.58 19.02 18.04
N ALA A 373 33.43 18.34 17.96
CA ALA A 373 33.36 16.99 17.42
C ALA A 373 33.82 16.95 15.96
N ALA A 374 34.49 15.86 15.58
CA ALA A 374 35.04 15.70 14.24
C ALA A 374 33.97 15.34 13.19
N THR A 375 32.83 14.82 13.62
CA THR A 375 31.71 14.35 12.79
C THR A 375 30.40 14.59 13.53
N ASP A 376 29.30 14.70 12.79
CA ASP A 376 27.95 14.90 13.34
C ASP A 376 27.51 13.73 14.24
N TYR A 377 27.11 14.05 15.47
CA TYR A 377 26.71 13.10 16.52
C TYR A 377 27.61 11.84 16.60
N PRO A 378 28.88 11.95 16.99
CA PRO A 378 29.83 10.83 16.93
C PRO A 378 29.48 9.70 17.91
N TRP A 379 28.81 10.02 19.02
CA TRP A 379 28.41 9.08 20.05
C TRP A 379 26.90 8.87 19.98
N ARG A 380 26.47 7.63 19.74
CA ARG A 380 25.06 7.27 19.52
C ARG A 380 24.65 6.06 20.35
N TRP A 381 23.43 6.07 20.85
CA TRP A 381 22.85 4.99 21.65
C TRP A 381 21.52 4.56 21.04
N ALA A 382 21.20 3.27 21.19
CA ALA A 382 19.87 2.75 20.94
C ALA A 382 18.85 3.39 21.91
N LEU A 383 17.59 3.39 21.50
CA LEU A 383 16.47 3.84 22.32
C LEU A 383 16.11 2.76 23.32
N GLY A 384 15.97 3.11 24.60
CA GLY A 384 15.50 2.20 25.64
C GLY A 384 16.38 0.96 25.87
N THR A 385 16.01 0.17 26.86
CA THR A 385 16.63 -1.12 27.19
C THR A 385 15.81 -2.28 26.62
N ASP A 386 16.34 -3.50 26.67
CA ASP A 386 15.62 -4.70 26.21
C ASP A 386 14.25 -4.89 26.88
N SER A 387 14.04 -4.36 28.09
CA SER A 387 12.72 -4.41 28.76
C SER A 387 11.72 -3.37 28.25
N ASP A 388 12.20 -2.34 27.57
CA ASP A 388 11.38 -1.26 27.00
C ASP A 388 10.98 -1.54 25.54
N LEU A 389 11.70 -2.45 24.88
CA LEU A 389 11.60 -2.72 23.44
C LEU A 389 10.89 -4.04 23.16
N VAL A 390 10.30 -4.10 21.96
CA VAL A 390 9.75 -5.33 21.40
C VAL A 390 10.72 -5.86 20.35
N GLU A 391 11.04 -7.16 20.43
CA GLU A 391 11.83 -7.85 19.42
C GLU A 391 10.93 -8.39 18.32
N GLU A 392 11.30 -8.12 17.07
CA GLU A 392 10.64 -8.65 15.89
C GLU A 392 11.62 -9.32 14.96
N PHE A 393 11.29 -10.55 14.55
CA PHE A 393 12.10 -11.33 13.62
C PHE A 393 11.63 -11.08 12.19
N ASP A 394 12.55 -10.61 11.32
CA ASP A 394 12.29 -10.46 9.90
C ASP A 394 12.67 -11.75 9.15
N PRO A 395 11.70 -12.49 8.59
CA PRO A 395 11.97 -13.75 7.90
C PRO A 395 12.73 -13.58 6.58
N TYR A 396 12.76 -12.38 5.99
CA TYR A 396 13.44 -12.16 4.70
C TYR A 396 14.93 -11.91 4.86
N SER A 397 15.36 -11.11 5.83
CA SER A 397 16.77 -10.89 6.14
C SER A 397 17.34 -11.91 7.13
N GLY A 398 16.50 -12.54 7.95
CA GLY A 398 16.91 -13.44 9.03
C GLY A 398 17.43 -12.71 10.27
N ASN A 399 17.26 -11.39 10.35
CA ASN A 399 17.66 -10.57 11.48
C ASN A 399 16.52 -10.42 12.49
N THR A 400 16.88 -10.10 13.73
CA THR A 400 15.95 -9.63 14.76
C THR A 400 16.19 -8.15 15.00
N TYR A 401 15.11 -7.38 15.01
CA TYR A 401 15.12 -5.93 15.17
C TYR A 401 14.40 -5.55 16.46
N HIS A 402 14.78 -4.40 17.03
CA HIS A 402 14.21 -3.89 18.27
C HIS A 402 13.39 -2.63 18.00
N TYR A 403 12.19 -2.58 18.55
CA TYR A 403 11.22 -1.53 18.30
C TYR A 403 10.73 -0.88 19.60
N LEU A 404 10.63 0.44 19.58
CA LEU A 404 9.87 1.19 20.56
C LEU A 404 8.41 1.30 20.07
N PRO A 405 7.42 0.69 20.77
CA PRO A 405 6.04 0.70 20.33
C PRO A 405 5.44 2.11 20.24
N ALA A 406 4.41 2.27 19.41
CA ALA A 406 3.68 3.51 19.27
C ALA A 406 3.09 3.99 20.62
N GLY A 407 3.19 5.29 20.90
CA GLY A 407 2.72 5.93 22.12
C GLY A 407 3.57 5.67 23.36
N GLN A 408 4.71 4.97 23.24
CA GLN A 408 5.60 4.70 24.37
C GLN A 408 6.67 5.77 24.55
N ARG A 409 7.19 5.85 25.77
CA ARG A 409 8.30 6.71 26.16
C ARG A 409 9.41 5.88 26.77
N VAL A 410 10.66 6.23 26.48
CA VAL A 410 11.84 5.56 27.04
C VAL A 410 12.88 6.56 27.50
N GLU A 411 13.55 6.21 28.60
CA GLU A 411 14.73 6.94 29.04
C GLU A 411 15.96 6.42 28.31
N VAL A 412 16.81 7.35 27.85
CA VAL A 412 18.09 7.03 27.23
C VAL A 412 19.16 7.79 27.98
N TRP A 413 20.22 7.09 28.35
CA TRP A 413 21.38 7.65 29.03
C TRP A 413 22.65 6.99 28.53
N GLY A 414 23.77 7.59 28.85
CA GLY A 414 25.09 7.10 28.47
C GLY A 414 26.15 8.11 28.87
N ALA A 415 27.40 7.82 28.53
CA ALA A 415 28.46 8.77 28.80
C ALA A 415 29.58 8.80 27.78
N VAL A 416 30.27 9.92 27.75
CA VAL A 416 31.49 10.13 26.98
C VAL A 416 32.61 10.50 27.95
N ARG A 417 33.65 9.67 28.01
CA ARG A 417 34.88 9.99 28.73
C ARG A 417 35.70 10.99 27.91
N MET A 418 35.83 12.22 28.41
CA MET A 418 36.57 13.28 27.74
C MET A 418 38.04 13.22 28.16
N THR A 419 38.90 12.79 27.24
CA THR A 419 40.33 12.55 27.48
C THR A 419 41.23 13.63 26.91
N GLU A 420 40.71 14.49 26.04
CA GLU A 420 41.46 15.54 25.35
C GLU A 420 40.69 16.87 25.31
N ILE A 421 41.39 17.96 25.59
CA ILE A 421 40.88 19.32 25.38
C ILE A 421 41.08 19.68 23.92
N GLN A 422 39.98 19.87 23.19
CA GLN A 422 39.99 20.24 21.77
C GLN A 422 40.29 21.74 21.58
N ALA A 423 40.24 22.21 20.33
CA ALA A 423 40.57 23.59 19.96
C ALA A 423 39.72 24.68 20.67
N LEU A 424 38.57 24.32 21.23
CA LEU A 424 37.69 25.21 21.99
C LEU A 424 37.42 24.64 23.39
N ASN A 425 37.63 25.45 24.43
CA ASN A 425 37.30 25.14 25.81
C ASN A 425 36.93 26.44 26.56
N PRO A 426 35.69 26.59 27.05
CA PRO A 426 34.64 25.60 27.05
C PRO A 426 34.03 25.33 25.67
N GLN A 427 33.41 24.17 25.49
CA GLN A 427 32.69 23.79 24.26
C GLN A 427 31.22 23.54 24.57
N ASN A 428 30.32 23.83 23.64
CA ASN A 428 28.92 23.45 23.84
C ASN A 428 28.72 21.99 23.43
N CYS A 429 28.00 21.23 24.25
CA CYS A 429 27.55 19.88 23.92
C CYS A 429 26.02 19.82 24.01
N TRP A 430 25.39 19.00 23.17
CA TRP A 430 23.94 18.88 23.06
C TRP A 430 23.55 17.47 22.65
N ALA A 431 22.27 17.14 22.85
CA ALA A 431 21.69 15.91 22.35
C ALA A 431 20.96 16.13 21.02
N GLY A 432 20.79 15.03 20.29
CA GLY A 432 19.89 14.95 19.16
C GLY A 432 19.22 13.58 19.07
N LEU A 433 18.08 13.54 18.39
CA LEU A 433 17.36 12.31 18.07
C LEU A 433 17.42 12.11 16.56
N ILE A 434 18.14 11.08 16.15
CA ILE A 434 18.55 10.83 14.77
C ILE A 434 17.64 9.77 14.20
N HIS A 435 17.04 10.05 13.05
CA HIS A 435 16.43 9.06 12.17
C HIS A 435 17.44 8.82 11.05
N GLU A 436 18.17 7.71 11.12
CA GLU A 436 19.34 7.45 10.27
C GLU A 436 18.97 7.48 8.78
N PHE A 437 19.78 8.16 7.96
CA PHE A 437 19.56 8.44 6.53
C PHE A 437 18.36 9.35 6.19
N VAL A 438 17.75 9.98 7.19
CA VAL A 438 16.72 11.02 7.04
C VAL A 438 17.25 12.34 7.63
N GLU A 439 16.79 13.48 7.11
CA GLU A 439 17.16 14.78 7.69
C GLU A 439 16.65 14.88 9.14
N VAL A 440 17.56 15.18 10.07
CA VAL A 440 17.20 15.34 11.49
C VAL A 440 16.26 16.54 11.62
N SER A 441 15.08 16.30 12.18
CA SER A 441 14.10 17.35 12.46
C SER A 441 14.71 18.49 13.28
N ILE A 442 14.32 19.74 12.97
CA ILE A 442 14.76 20.92 13.72
C ILE A 442 14.45 20.86 15.22
N TRP A 443 13.45 20.07 15.61
CA TRP A 443 13.05 19.84 17.01
C TRP A 443 13.95 18.84 17.72
N ASN A 444 14.65 17.99 16.94
CA ASN A 444 15.48 16.90 17.42
C ASN A 444 16.98 17.17 17.28
N THR A 445 17.37 18.41 16.98
CA THR A 445 18.77 18.82 16.89
C THR A 445 19.09 19.91 17.91
N ASN A 446 20.32 19.93 18.42
CA ASN A 446 20.77 20.93 19.40
C ASN A 446 19.91 21.01 20.69
N VAL A 447 19.38 19.86 21.13
CA VAL A 447 18.51 19.79 22.31
C VAL A 447 19.35 19.83 23.59
N GLY A 448 18.92 20.64 24.55
CA GLY A 448 19.55 20.72 25.87
C GLY A 448 20.99 21.23 25.88
N SER A 449 21.40 22.08 24.93
CA SER A 449 22.78 22.59 24.81
C SER A 449 23.36 23.12 26.15
N ARG A 450 24.59 22.69 26.47
CA ARG A 450 25.33 23.05 27.70
C ARG A 450 26.79 23.37 27.41
N GLU A 451 27.32 24.37 28.10
CA GLU A 451 28.73 24.73 28.02
C GLU A 451 29.55 23.80 28.94
N ILE A 452 30.49 23.04 28.37
CA ILE A 452 31.33 22.08 29.07
C ILE A 452 32.76 22.63 29.15
N PHE A 453 33.22 22.92 30.37
CA PHE A 453 34.58 23.41 30.64
C PHE A 453 35.45 22.27 31.19
N LEU A 454 36.38 21.80 30.36
CA LEU A 454 37.35 20.77 30.73
C LEU A 454 38.51 21.37 31.54
N ILE A 455 38.76 20.83 32.72
CA ILE A 455 39.84 21.28 33.61
C ILE A 455 40.94 20.23 33.62
N ASP A 456 42.14 20.58 33.18
CA ASP A 456 43.32 19.73 33.38
C ASP A 456 43.80 19.85 34.85
N PRO A 457 43.61 18.81 35.68
CA PRO A 457 44.01 18.86 37.09
C PRO A 457 45.55 18.96 37.25
N ASN A 458 46.32 18.52 36.25
CA ASN A 458 47.79 18.54 36.30
C ASN A 458 48.37 19.91 35.90
N ALA A 459 47.66 20.69 35.09
CA ALA A 459 48.07 22.04 34.71
C ALA A 459 48.07 23.02 35.90
N ALA A 460 47.16 22.83 36.88
CA ALA A 460 47.11 23.62 38.10
C ALA A 460 48.27 23.27 39.06
N ALA A 461 48.62 21.99 39.18
CA ALA A 461 49.73 21.52 40.03
C ALA A 461 51.10 22.05 39.54
N MET A 462 51.32 22.09 38.22
CA MET A 462 52.57 22.62 37.64
C MET A 462 52.78 24.12 37.88
N ARG A 463 51.71 24.91 38.07
CA ARG A 463 51.82 26.34 38.42
C ARG A 463 52.15 26.60 39.88
N SER A 464 51.93 25.62 40.78
CA SER A 464 52.15 25.76 42.22
C SER A 464 53.50 25.21 42.73
N GLY A 465 54.21 24.43 41.92
CA GLY A 465 55.51 23.84 42.26
C GLY A 465 56.73 24.61 41.72
N GLY A 466 56.53 25.84 41.25
CA GLY A 466 57.53 26.66 40.57
C GLY A 466 57.89 27.97 41.26
N ASP A 467 57.74 28.06 42.59
CA ASP A 467 58.24 29.18 43.42
C ASP A 467 59.38 28.74 44.35
#